data_AF-A0A645GJF0-F1
#
_entry.id   AF-A0A645GJF0-F1
#
_cell.length_a   1.000
_cell.length_b   1.000
_cell.length_c   1.000
_cell.angle_alpha   90.00
_cell.angle_beta   90.00
_cell.angle_gamma   90.00
#
_symmetry.space_group_name_H-M   'P 1'
#
loop_
_entity.id
_entity.type
_entity.pdbx_description
1 polymer ?
#
loop_
_entity_poly.entity_id
_entity_poly.type
_entity_poly.pdbx_seq_one_letter_code
_entity_poly.pdbx_strand_id
1 'polypeptide(L)'
;MLIQMPIIFGIFALLRNPLAYLQSYEMLFAVHESFLWMVDLSQPDKWILPILAGIATFISFRMTSQQQSAAQPGGMGSMMKMMQYFFPVMIVLMGRSFPAGLTIYWFVGQFIQIFFNLHLNKVRKKIKEGGK
;
A
#
# COMPACT_ATOMS: atom_id res chain seq x y z
N MET A 1 -11.78 2.90 -0.80
CA MET A 1 -11.83 1.67 -1.62
C MET A 1 -12.51 1.87 -2.98
N LEU A 2 -13.56 2.69 -3.09
CA LEU A 2 -14.23 2.93 -4.40
C LEU A 2 -13.28 3.39 -5.51
N ILE A 3 -12.35 4.31 -5.22
CA ILE A 3 -11.34 4.77 -6.20
C ILE A 3 -10.19 3.75 -6.34
N GLN A 4 -9.88 3.04 -5.26
CA GLN A 4 -8.74 2.11 -5.22
C GLN A 4 -9.00 0.83 -6.03
N MET A 5 -10.22 0.28 -5.98
CA MET A 5 -10.53 -1.01 -6.61
C MET A 5 -10.35 -0.99 -8.14
N PRO A 6 -10.85 0.01 -8.90
CA PRO A 6 -10.59 0.10 -10.34
C PRO A 6 -9.10 0.13 -10.68
N ILE A 7 -8.29 0.86 -9.91
CA ILE A 7 -6.85 0.95 -10.12
C ILE A 7 -6.18 -0.40 -9.89
N ILE A 8 -6.53 -1.08 -8.79
CA ILE A 8 -6.00 -2.42 -8.49
C ILE A 8 -6.36 -3.42 -9.59
N PHE A 9 -7.63 -3.45 -10.01
CA PHE A 9 -8.05 -4.36 -11.08
C PHE A 9 -7.38 -4.04 -12.41
N GLY A 10 -7.21 -2.75 -12.75
CA GLY A 10 -6.50 -2.33 -13.95
C GLY A 10 -5.05 -2.79 -13.97
N ILE A 11 -4.30 -2.52 -12.90
CA ILE A 11 -2.90 -2.95 -12.76
C ILE A 11 -2.80 -4.48 -12.76
N PHE A 12 -3.68 -5.16 -12.02
CA PHE A 12 -3.70 -6.62 -11.94
C PHE A 12 -3.99 -7.27 -13.30
N ALA A 13 -4.99 -6.79 -14.03
CA ALA A 13 -5.35 -7.29 -15.35
C ALA A 13 -4.22 -7.07 -16.36
N LEU A 14 -3.64 -5.87 -16.37
CA LEU A 14 -2.51 -5.51 -17.23
C LEU A 14 -1.31 -6.44 -17.00
N LEU A 15 -0.86 -6.59 -15.75
CA LEU A 15 0.34 -7.38 -15.44
C LEU A 15 0.14 -8.88 -15.64
N ARG A 16 -1.09 -9.37 -15.51
CA ARG A 16 -1.40 -10.80 -15.70
C ARG A 16 -1.60 -11.18 -17.16
N ASN A 17 -2.07 -10.25 -17.99
CA ASN A 17 -2.29 -10.49 -19.41
C ASN A 17 -1.82 -9.29 -20.26
N PRO A 18 -0.50 -8.99 -20.26
CA PRO A 18 0.03 -7.79 -20.92
C PRO A 18 -0.27 -7.77 -22.42
N LEU A 19 -0.32 -8.94 -23.08
CA LEU A 19 -0.64 -9.08 -24.51
C LEU A 19 -2.04 -8.58 -24.89
N ALA A 20 -3.00 -8.57 -23.94
CA ALA A 20 -4.33 -8.06 -24.20
C ALA A 20 -4.42 -6.51 -24.18
N TYR A 21 -3.41 -5.84 -23.61
CA TYR A 21 -3.44 -4.40 -23.33
C TYR A 21 -2.28 -3.62 -23.95
N LEU A 22 -1.17 -4.29 -24.29
CA LEU A 22 0.02 -3.70 -24.90
C LEU A 22 0.17 -4.26 -26.32
N GLN A 23 0.14 -3.37 -27.32
CA GLN A 23 0.28 -3.74 -28.74
C GLN A 23 1.69 -3.52 -29.29
N SER A 24 2.52 -2.72 -28.62
CA SER A 24 3.90 -2.48 -29.05
C SER A 24 4.85 -3.55 -28.49
N TYR A 25 5.66 -4.11 -29.38
CA TYR A 25 6.65 -5.13 -29.03
C TYR A 25 7.64 -4.63 -27.95
N GLU A 26 8.12 -3.39 -28.07
CA GLU A 26 9.02 -2.76 -27.08
C GLU A 26 8.42 -2.75 -25.67
N MET A 27 7.13 -2.41 -25.53
CA MET A 27 6.46 -2.36 -24.22
C MET A 27 6.22 -3.75 -23.64
N LEU A 28 5.98 -4.75 -24.50
CA LEU A 28 5.84 -6.15 -24.05
C LEU A 28 7.14 -6.66 -23.43
N PHE A 29 8.29 -6.34 -24.02
CA PHE A 29 9.59 -6.67 -23.42
C PHE A 29 9.88 -5.83 -22.17
N ALA A 30 9.52 -4.54 -22.16
CA ALA A 30 9.73 -3.66 -21.02
C ALA A 30 9.03 -4.13 -19.73
N VAL A 31 7.88 -4.82 -19.82
CA VAL A 31 7.20 -5.39 -18.63
C VAL A 31 8.02 -6.48 -17.96
N HIS A 32 8.84 -7.19 -18.72
CA HIS A 32 9.72 -8.26 -18.24
C HIS A 32 11.12 -7.76 -17.87
N GLU A 33 11.37 -6.45 -17.90
CA GLU A 33 12.62 -5.90 -17.41
C GLU A 33 12.71 -5.97 -15.88
N SER A 34 13.94 -6.18 -15.41
CA SER A 34 14.23 -6.19 -13.98
C SER A 34 14.09 -4.79 -13.37
N PHE A 35 13.44 -4.71 -12.21
CA PHE A 35 13.31 -3.48 -11.45
C PHE A 35 13.78 -3.69 -10.01
N LEU A 36 14.79 -2.92 -9.58
CA LEU A 36 15.47 -3.08 -8.29
C LEU A 36 16.05 -4.50 -8.12
N TRP A 37 15.46 -5.31 -7.24
CA TRP A 37 15.85 -6.72 -7.01
C TRP A 37 14.86 -7.71 -7.66
N MET A 38 13.78 -7.23 -8.26
CA MET A 38 12.76 -8.05 -8.89
C MET A 38 13.16 -8.29 -10.34
N VAL A 39 13.22 -9.55 -10.75
CA VAL A 39 13.59 -9.94 -12.11
C VAL A 39 12.48 -9.58 -13.10
N ASP A 40 11.22 -9.61 -12.67
CA ASP A 40 10.06 -9.37 -13.51
C ASP A 40 8.90 -8.84 -12.65
N LEU A 41 8.30 -7.71 -13.05
CA LEU A 41 7.18 -7.08 -12.33
C LEU A 41 5.85 -7.82 -12.52
N SER A 42 5.71 -8.63 -13.58
CA SER A 42 4.56 -9.50 -13.81
C SER A 42 4.57 -10.73 -12.90
N GLN A 43 5.75 -11.12 -12.39
CA GLN A 43 5.91 -12.24 -11.46
C GLN A 43 5.77 -11.79 -10.00
N PRO A 44 5.30 -12.66 -9.10
CA PRO A 44 5.20 -12.33 -7.68
C PRO A 44 6.58 -12.31 -6.99
N ASP A 45 6.84 -11.25 -6.21
CA ASP A 45 7.90 -11.25 -5.19
C ASP A 45 7.38 -12.00 -3.95
N LYS A 46 8.12 -13.00 -3.47
CA LYS A 46 7.64 -13.89 -2.41
C LYS A 46 7.92 -13.38 -1.00
N TRP A 47 8.82 -12.42 -0.79
CA TRP A 47 9.33 -12.14 0.55
C TRP A 47 9.60 -10.67 0.79
N ILE A 48 10.53 -10.07 0.05
CA ILE A 48 11.04 -8.74 0.38
C ILE A 48 9.93 -7.72 0.24
N LEU A 49 9.31 -7.64 -0.94
CA LEU A 49 8.31 -6.62 -1.22
C LEU A 49 6.99 -6.82 -0.45
N PRO A 50 6.41 -8.04 -0.34
CA PRO A 50 5.19 -8.24 0.45
C PRO A 50 5.38 -7.91 1.94
N ILE A 51 6.52 -8.27 2.52
CA ILE A 51 6.82 -7.94 3.93
C ILE A 51 6.90 -6.44 4.12
N LEU A 52 7.60 -5.72 3.23
CA LEU A 52 7.66 -4.26 3.25
C LEU A 52 6.27 -3.63 3.12
N ALA A 53 5.44 -4.13 2.20
CA ALA A 53 4.05 -3.69 2.02
C ALA A 53 3.21 -3.92 3.29
N GLY A 54 3.37 -5.07 3.94
CA GLY A 54 2.71 -5.39 5.22
C GLY A 54 3.14 -4.43 6.33
N ILE A 55 4.44 -4.23 6.52
CA ILE A 55 4.97 -3.30 7.53
C ILE A 55 4.47 -1.87 7.28
N ALA A 56 4.52 -1.39 6.05
CA ALA A 56 4.01 -0.06 5.69
C ALA A 56 2.51 0.05 5.98
N THR A 57 1.73 -0.98 5.64
CA THR A 57 0.30 -1.02 5.94
C THR A 57 0.04 -0.97 7.44
N PHE A 58 0.80 -1.71 8.25
CA PHE A 58 0.70 -1.69 9.71
C PHE A 58 0.97 -0.29 10.28
N ILE A 59 2.05 0.36 9.86
CA ILE A 59 2.43 1.70 10.31
C ILE A 59 1.33 2.70 9.93
N SER A 60 0.85 2.66 8.67
CA SER A 60 -0.22 3.52 8.16
C SER A 60 -1.51 3.39 8.98
N PHE A 61 -1.95 2.15 9.28
CA PHE A 61 -3.12 1.93 10.13
C PHE A 61 -2.92 2.41 11.56
N ARG A 62 -1.75 2.15 12.16
CA ARG A 62 -1.45 2.58 13.52
C ARG A 62 -1.49 4.11 13.64
N MET A 63 -0.92 4.83 12.68
CA MET A 63 -0.95 6.30 12.66
C MET A 63 -2.38 6.84 12.53
N THR A 64 -3.18 6.24 11.63
CA THR A 64 -4.56 6.65 11.41
C THR A 64 -5.44 6.37 12.63
N SER A 65 -5.28 5.20 13.26
CA SER A 65 -6.02 4.79 14.46
C SER A 65 -5.73 5.68 15.68
N GLN A 66 -4.47 6.06 15.89
CA GLN A 66 -4.09 7.00 16.95
C GLN A 66 -4.77 8.37 16.77
N GLN A 67 -4.85 8.83 15.52
CA GLN A 67 -5.47 10.11 15.19
C GLN A 67 -6.99 10.10 15.43
N GLN A 68 -7.65 9.00 15.10
CA GLN A 68 -9.10 8.83 15.28
C GLN A 68 -9.48 8.67 16.75
N SER A 69 -8.67 7.92 17.51
CA SER A 69 -8.88 7.70 18.95
C SER A 69 -8.77 9.01 19.76
N ALA A 70 -7.97 9.96 19.30
CA ALA A 70 -7.87 11.30 19.89
C ALA A 70 -9.09 12.20 19.59
N ALA A 71 -9.88 11.87 18.57
CA ALA A 71 -11.02 12.68 18.10
C ALA A 71 -12.39 12.15 18.57
N GLN A 72 -12.54 10.85 18.81
CA GLN A 72 -13.78 10.23 19.29
C GLN A 72 -13.50 9.09 20.29
N PRO A 73 -13.64 9.34 21.60
CA PRO A 73 -13.55 8.29 22.61
C PRO A 73 -14.89 7.52 22.65
N GLY A 74 -14.95 6.34 22.04
CA GLY A 74 -16.06 5.39 22.23
C GLY A 74 -16.43 4.56 21.00
N GLY A 75 -16.44 3.23 21.14
CA GLY A 75 -17.22 2.32 20.29
C GLY A 75 -16.46 1.46 19.27
N MET A 76 -15.36 1.92 18.66
CA MET A 76 -14.76 1.22 17.50
C MET A 76 -13.33 0.70 17.70
N GLY A 77 -12.85 0.68 18.94
CA GLY A 77 -11.46 0.33 19.27
C GLY A 77 -11.08 -1.12 18.95
N SER A 78 -11.99 -2.08 19.13
CA SER A 78 -11.73 -3.51 18.84
C SER A 78 -11.62 -3.78 17.34
N MET A 79 -12.54 -3.21 16.53
CA MET A 79 -12.51 -3.32 15.08
C MET A 79 -11.25 -2.67 14.49
N MET A 80 -10.88 -1.49 14.97
CA MET A 80 -9.64 -0.80 14.56
C MET A 80 -8.39 -1.61 14.89
N LYS A 81 -8.32 -2.23 16.08
CA LYS A 81 -7.21 -3.11 16.46
C LYS A 81 -7.14 -4.34 15.56
N MET A 82 -8.28 -4.97 15.28
CA MET A 82 -8.32 -6.11 14.36
C MET A 82 -7.78 -5.73 12.99
N MET A 83 -8.23 -4.61 12.41
CA MET A 83 -7.72 -4.12 11.14
C MET A 83 -6.22 -3.82 11.21
N GLN A 84 -5.74 -3.19 12.29
CA GLN A 84 -4.33 -2.87 12.45
C GLN A 84 -3.43 -4.12 12.42
N TYR A 85 -3.83 -5.25 13.01
CA TYR A 85 -2.97 -6.44 13.09
C TYR A 85 -3.24 -7.46 11.99
N PHE A 86 -4.51 -7.73 11.69
CA PHE A 86 -4.88 -8.79 10.75
C PHE A 86 -4.66 -8.38 9.29
N PHE A 87 -5.02 -7.14 8.95
CA PHE A 87 -4.99 -6.69 7.57
C PHE A 87 -3.57 -6.62 6.97
N PRO A 88 -2.53 -6.15 7.69
CA PRO A 88 -1.14 -6.25 7.21
C PRO A 88 -0.70 -7.67 6.88
N VAL A 89 -1.12 -8.65 7.68
CA VAL A 89 -0.80 -10.07 7.41
C VAL A 89 -1.48 -10.51 6.12
N MET A 90 -2.73 -10.14 5.88
CA MET A 90 -3.40 -10.41 4.61
C MET A 90 -2.68 -9.76 3.43
N ILE A 91 -2.19 -8.52 3.56
CA ILE A 91 -1.41 -7.86 2.52
C ILE A 91 -0.13 -8.62 2.19
N VAL A 92 0.56 -9.18 3.18
CA VAL A 92 1.73 -10.03 2.93
C VAL A 92 1.33 -11.28 2.14
N LEU A 93 0.26 -11.97 2.55
CA LEU A 93 -0.19 -13.20 1.89
C LEU A 93 -0.66 -12.96 0.45
N MET A 94 -1.39 -11.86 0.23
CA MET A 94 -1.85 -11.44 -1.10
C MET A 94 -0.69 -10.99 -1.97
N GLY A 95 0.24 -10.19 -1.42
CA GLY A 95 1.40 -9.69 -2.15
C GLY A 95 2.35 -10.79 -2.63
N ARG A 96 2.36 -11.95 -1.97
CA ARG A 96 3.09 -13.16 -2.39
C ARG A 96 2.48 -13.88 -3.58
N SER A 97 1.20 -13.64 -3.83
CA SER A 97 0.42 -14.35 -4.85
C SER A 97 0.17 -13.49 -6.08
N PHE A 98 0.30 -12.17 -5.94
CA PHE A 98 0.03 -11.20 -6.99
C PHE A 98 1.30 -10.70 -7.68
N PRO A 99 1.20 -10.21 -8.93
CA PRO A 99 2.32 -9.59 -9.63
C PRO A 99 3.02 -8.54 -8.76
N ALA A 100 4.35 -8.55 -8.74
CA ALA A 100 5.13 -7.63 -7.91
C ALA A 100 4.83 -6.16 -8.22
N GLY A 101 4.47 -5.84 -9.48
CA GLY A 101 4.00 -4.51 -9.88
C GLY A 101 2.74 -4.03 -9.12
N LEU A 102 1.85 -4.94 -8.72
CA LEU A 102 0.71 -4.59 -7.87
C LEU A 102 1.15 -4.38 -6.40
N THR A 103 2.04 -5.24 -5.90
CA THR A 103 2.54 -5.15 -4.53
C THR A 103 3.36 -3.87 -4.32
N ILE A 104 4.13 -3.43 -5.33
CA ILE A 104 4.91 -2.18 -5.25
C ILE A 104 4.00 -0.96 -5.30
N TYR A 105 2.96 -0.96 -6.15
CA TYR A 105 1.92 0.08 -6.13
C TYR A 105 1.32 0.23 -4.73
N TRP A 106 0.99 -0.90 -4.09
CA TRP A 106 0.48 -0.89 -2.72
C TRP A 106 1.49 -0.31 -1.72
N PHE A 107 2.74 -0.80 -1.75
CA PHE A 107 3.80 -0.34 -0.86
C PHE A 107 4.06 1.16 -0.98
N VAL A 108 4.22 1.66 -2.21
CA VAL A 108 4.46 3.09 -2.48
C VAL A 108 3.28 3.93 -2.01
N GLY A 109 2.04 3.47 -2.23
CA GLY A 109 0.85 4.14 -1.72
C GLY A 109 0.86 4.28 -0.19
N GLN A 110 1.18 3.19 0.52
CA GLN A 110 1.30 3.24 2.00
C GLN A 110 2.45 4.15 2.44
N PHE A 111 3.58 4.11 1.74
CA PHE A 111 4.73 4.95 2.04
C PHE A 111 4.40 6.44 1.92
N ILE A 112 3.75 6.85 0.82
CA ILE A 112 3.29 8.23 0.61
C ILE A 112 2.28 8.63 1.70
N GLN A 113 1.33 7.75 2.02
CA GLN A 113 0.35 8.01 3.08
C GLN A 113 1.02 8.24 4.44
N ILE A 114 2.01 7.41 4.81
CA ILE A 114 2.77 7.59 6.05
C ILE A 114 3.46 8.95 6.05
N PHE A 115 4.16 9.29 4.96
CA PHE A 115 4.86 10.57 4.85
C PHE A 115 3.92 11.76 5.01
N PHE A 116 2.76 11.72 4.33
CA PHE A 116 1.74 12.75 4.43
C PHE A 116 1.18 12.88 5.86
N ASN A 117 0.87 11.76 6.52
CA ASN A 117 0.39 11.77 7.90
C ASN A 117 1.45 12.29 8.88
N LEU A 118 2.74 11.97 8.68
CA LEU A 118 3.83 12.51 9.50
C LEU A 118 3.92 14.02 9.34
N HIS A 119 3.83 14.53 8.11
CA HIS A 119 3.82 15.97 7.85
C HIS A 119 2.62 16.66 8.50
N LEU A 120 1.41 16.13 8.30
CA LEU A 120 0.19 16.68 8.90
C LEU A 120 0.22 16.66 10.43
N ASN A 121 0.73 15.59 11.05
CA ASN A 121 0.84 15.49 12.50
C ASN A 121 1.82 16.52 13.07
N LYS A 122 2.94 16.78 12.37
CA LYS A 122 3.86 17.86 12.72
C LYS A 122 3.20 19.23 12.64
N VAL A 123 2.43 19.51 11.58
CA VAL A 123 1.70 20.78 11.41
C VAL A 123 0.66 20.97 12.51
N ARG A 124 -0.14 19.94 12.81
CA ARG A 124 -1.15 19.98 13.88
C ARG A 124 -0.55 20.22 15.26
N LYS A 125 0.61 19.63 15.55
CA LYS A 125 1.33 19.87 16.80
C LYS A 125 1.75 21.33 16.92
N LYS A 126 2.35 21.91 15.87
CA LYS A 126 2.73 23.34 15.84
C LYS A 126 1.54 24.28 16.08
N ILE A 127 0.39 24.01 15.45
CA ILE A 127 -0.82 24.82 15.64
C ILE A 127 -1.31 24.76 17.10
N LYS A 128 -1.29 23.59 17.73
CA LYS A 128 -1.68 23.44 19.15
C LYS A 128 -0.72 24.12 20.13
N GLU A 129 0.56 24.19 19.79
CA GLU A 129 1.60 24.81 20.63
C GLU A 129 1.63 26.33 20.46
N GLY A 130 1.41 26.87 19.26
CA GLY A 130 1.37 28.32 19.00
C GLY A 130 0.02 29.00 19.28
N GLY A 131 -1.02 28.22 19.62
CA GLY A 131 -2.33 28.71 20.08
C GLY A 131 -2.44 28.78 21.61
N LYS A 132 -1.36 28.50 22.34
CA LYS A 132 -1.20 28.75 23.78
C LYS A 132 -0.30 29.96 23.97
#